data_AF-A0A1F4Y2W4-F1
#
_entry.id   AF-A0A1F4Y2W4-F1
#
_cell.length_a   1.000
_cell.length_b   1.000
_cell.length_c   1.000
_cell.angle_alpha   90.00
_cell.angle_beta   90.00
_cell.angle_gamma   90.00
#
_symmetry.space_group_name_H-M   'P 1'
#
loop_
_entity.id
_entity.type
_entity.pdbx_description
1 polymer ?
#
loop_
_entity_poly.entity_id
_entity_poly.type
_entity_poly.pdbx_seq_one_letter_code
_entity_poly.pdbx_strand_id
1 'polypeptide(L)'
;MGVIILAAFIILAFLFYSWSNPSSAVTNTNSEGSQMGQALLITLAGLNTIRLDGEIFTDPVFVSLTDFGVIIPPQPAGRRNPFLPTGTAN
;
A
#
# COMPACT_ATOMS: atom_id res chain seq x y z
N MET A 1 -55.84 -29.07 -25.77
CA MET A 1 -55.74 -29.06 -24.30
C MET A 1 -54.33 -29.35 -23.78
N GLY A 2 -53.64 -30.42 -24.22
CA GLY A 2 -52.30 -30.77 -23.71
C GLY A 2 -51.20 -29.71 -23.91
N VAL A 3 -51.16 -29.03 -25.06
CA VAL A 3 -50.16 -27.99 -25.34
C VAL A 3 -50.31 -26.76 -24.43
N ILE A 4 -51.55 -26.41 -24.09
CA ILE A 4 -51.85 -25.25 -23.22
C ILE A 4 -51.42 -25.56 -21.78
N ILE A 5 -51.64 -26.79 -21.32
CA ILE A 5 -51.20 -27.24 -19.99
C ILE A 5 -49.67 -27.25 -19.90
N LEU A 6 -48.98 -27.73 -20.95
CA LEU A 6 -47.52 -27.73 -21.01
C LEU A 6 -46.94 -26.31 -20.97
N ALA A 7 -47.53 -25.38 -21.74
CA ALA A 7 -47.11 -23.98 -21.74
C ALA A 7 -47.32 -23.32 -20.36
N ALA A 8 -48.44 -23.60 -19.69
CA ALA A 8 -48.72 -23.09 -18.35
C ALA A 8 -47.70 -23.57 -17.31
N PHE A 9 -47.28 -24.84 -17.39
CA PHE A 9 -46.25 -25.40 -16.50
C PHE A 9 -44.87 -24.75 -16.71
N ILE A 10 -44.49 -24.49 -17.96
CA ILE A 10 -43.21 -23.84 -18.30
C ILE A 10 -43.18 -22.41 -17.75
N ILE A 11 -44.28 -21.67 -17.91
CA ILE A 11 -44.40 -20.30 -17.40
C ILE A 11 -44.33 -20.30 -15.87
N LEU A 12 -45.03 -21.22 -15.19
CA LEU A 12 -45.03 -21.31 -13.74
C LEU A 12 -43.63 -21.66 -13.20
N ALA A 13 -42.92 -22.59 -13.84
CA ALA A 13 -41.55 -22.95 -13.47
C ALA A 13 -40.57 -21.78 -13.65
N PHE A 14 -40.72 -21.00 -14.73
CA PHE A 14 -39.91 -19.80 -14.98
C PHE A 14 -40.15 -18.72 -13.92
N LEU A 15 -41.42 -18.46 -13.56
CA LEU A 15 -41.77 -17.51 -12.51
C LEU A 15 -41.27 -17.96 -11.13
N PHE A 16 -41.39 -19.26 -10.82
CA PHE A 16 -40.88 -19.80 -9.57
C PHE A 16 -39.37 -19.67 -9.47
N TYR A 17 -38.63 -20.01 -10.53
CA TYR A 17 -37.17 -19.87 -10.58
C TYR A 17 -36.72 -18.41 -10.47
N SER A 18 -37.43 -17.50 -11.14
CA SER A 18 -37.16 -16.05 -11.04
C SER A 18 -37.39 -15.52 -9.63
N TRP A 19 -38.39 -16.04 -8.92
CA TRP A 19 -38.72 -15.65 -7.55
C TRP A 19 -37.79 -16.30 -6.51
N SER A 20 -37.32 -17.52 -6.78
CA SER A 20 -36.55 -18.32 -5.83
C SER A 20 -35.05 -18.07 -5.86
N ASN A 21 -34.54 -17.04 -6.55
CA ASN A 21 -33.11 -16.73 -6.55
C ASN A 21 -32.66 -16.36 -5.12
N PRO A 22 -31.87 -17.20 -4.42
CA PRO A 22 -31.28 -16.78 -3.17
C PRO A 22 -30.16 -15.80 -3.50
N SER A 23 -30.23 -14.60 -2.95
CA SER A 23 -29.21 -13.56 -3.07
C SER A 23 -27.82 -14.14 -2.80
N SER A 24 -26.94 -14.05 -3.79
CA SER A 24 -25.59 -14.59 -3.74
C SER A 24 -24.72 -13.90 -2.68
N ALA A 25 -23.97 -14.73 -1.96
CA ALA A 25 -22.70 -14.46 -1.28
C ALA A 25 -22.71 -13.56 -0.02
N VAL A 26 -22.53 -14.21 1.13
CA VAL A 26 -21.93 -13.61 2.33
C VAL A 26 -20.54 -13.10 1.97
N THR A 27 -20.38 -11.79 1.92
CA THR A 27 -19.05 -11.17 1.86
C THR A 27 -18.65 -10.81 3.29
N ASN A 28 -17.90 -11.69 3.96
CA ASN A 28 -17.14 -11.30 5.15
C ASN A 28 -15.99 -10.40 4.69
N THR A 29 -16.25 -9.09 4.57
CA THR A 29 -15.16 -8.12 4.49
C THR A 29 -14.54 -8.02 5.86
N ASN A 30 -13.44 -8.72 6.09
CA ASN A 30 -12.51 -8.39 7.17
C ASN A 30 -12.00 -6.96 6.90
N SER A 31 -12.66 -5.97 7.50
CA SER A 31 -12.42 -4.52 7.31
C SER A 31 -11.05 -4.05 7.85
N GLU A 32 -10.23 -4.95 8.39
CA GLU A 32 -8.89 -4.63 8.87
C GLU A 32 -7.86 -4.61 7.73
N GLY A 33 -8.02 -5.45 6.71
CA GLY A 33 -7.13 -5.48 5.54
C GLY A 33 -7.31 -4.30 4.58
N SER A 34 -8.51 -3.70 4.56
CA SER A 34 -8.82 -2.57 3.68
C SER A 34 -8.12 -1.28 4.13
N GLN A 35 -7.96 -1.08 5.44
CA GLN A 35 -7.36 0.16 5.98
C GLN A 35 -5.86 0.25 5.69
N MET A 36 -5.13 -0.86 5.80
CA MET A 36 -3.72 -0.95 5.42
C MET A 36 -3.52 -0.82 3.90
N GLY A 37 -4.41 -1.42 3.10
CA GLY A 37 -4.39 -1.24 1.64
C GLY A 37 -4.62 0.21 1.22
N GLN A 38 -5.55 0.91 1.88
CA GLN A 38 -5.82 2.33 1.63
C GLN A 38 -4.60 3.21 1.96
N ALA A 39 -3.94 2.96 3.09
CA ALA A 39 -2.74 3.69 3.50
C ALA A 39 -1.59 3.51 2.49
N LEU A 40 -1.37 2.27 2.03
CA LEU A 40 -0.36 1.97 1.00
C LEU A 40 -0.65 2.70 -0.32
N LEU A 41 -1.91 2.72 -0.76
CA LEU A 41 -2.32 3.42 -1.99
C LEU A 41 -2.14 4.93 -1.87
N ILE A 42 -2.40 5.53 -0.70
CA ILE A 42 -2.16 6.95 -0.43
C ILE A 42 -0.67 7.27 -0.50
N THR A 43 0.19 6.45 0.12
CA THR A 43 1.64 6.62 0.06
C THR A 43 2.14 6.48 -1.38
N LEU A 44 1.66 5.48 -2.13
CA LEU A 44 2.06 5.28 -3.52
C LEU A 44 1.63 6.43 -4.44
N ALA A 45 0.41 6.96 -4.23
CA ALA A 45 -0.04 8.17 -4.93
C ALA A 45 0.86 9.38 -4.60
N GLY A 46 1.27 9.53 -3.35
CA GLY A 46 2.20 10.57 -2.92
C GLY A 46 3.62 10.41 -3.46
N LEU A 47 4.09 9.18 -3.71
CA LEU A 47 5.40 8.95 -4.34
C LEU A 47 5.36 9.18 -5.86
N ASN A 48 4.23 8.89 -6.52
CA ASN A 48 4.07 9.11 -7.96
C ASN A 48 4.07 10.61 -8.33
N THR A 49 3.68 11.49 -7.40
CA THR A 49 3.76 12.95 -7.62
C THR A 49 5.18 13.49 -7.47
N ILE A 50 6.11 12.74 -6.87
CA ILE A 50 7.50 13.15 -6.72
C ILE A 50 8.23 12.83 -8.01
N ARG A 51 8.45 13.86 -8.83
CA ARG A 51 9.39 13.80 -9.95
C ARG A 51 10.71 14.37 -9.46
N LEU A 52 11.75 13.53 -9.41
CA LEU A 52 13.11 14.02 -9.21
C LEU A 52 13.61 14.62 -10.52
N ASP A 53 13.71 15.93 -10.56
CA ASP A 53 14.36 16.66 -11.64
C ASP A 53 15.88 16.68 -11.38
N GLY A 54 16.62 15.98 -12.25
CA GLY A 54 18.07 15.87 -12.17
C GLY A 54 18.81 16.92 -13.00
N GLU A 55 18.10 17.79 -13.72
CA GLU A 55 18.72 18.76 -14.65
C GLU A 55 19.62 19.77 -13.92
N ILE A 56 19.35 20.05 -12.63
CA ILE A 56 20.23 20.89 -11.82
C ILE A 56 21.66 20.31 -11.69
N PHE A 57 21.82 18.99 -11.74
CA PHE A 57 23.14 18.35 -11.64
C PHE A 57 23.95 18.42 -12.95
N THR A 58 23.32 18.80 -14.07
CA THR A 58 23.99 19.00 -15.36
C THR A 58 24.22 20.49 -15.67
N ASP A 59 23.69 21.40 -14.86
CA ASP A 59 23.90 22.85 -15.02
C ASP A 59 25.39 23.20 -14.84
N PRO A 60 26.02 23.90 -15.81
CA PRO A 60 27.40 24.36 -15.70
C PRO A 60 27.69 25.16 -14.41
N VAL A 61 26.71 25.91 -13.89
CA VAL A 61 26.79 26.64 -12.62
C VAL A 61 26.92 25.66 -11.46
N PHE A 62 26.10 24.61 -11.41
CA PHE A 62 26.19 23.57 -10.38
C PHE A 62 27.52 22.81 -10.46
N VAL A 63 27.97 22.46 -11.66
CA VAL A 63 29.25 21.77 -11.90
C VAL A 63 30.46 22.65 -11.51
N SER A 64 30.32 23.97 -11.59
CA SER A 64 31.39 24.91 -11.22
C SER A 64 31.54 25.11 -9.69
N LEU A 65 30.63 24.57 -8.88
CA LEU A 65 30.68 24.72 -7.43
C LEU A 65 31.92 24.02 -6.87
N THR A 66 32.69 24.76 -6.08
CA THR A 66 33.85 24.21 -5.37
C THR A 66 33.37 23.56 -4.09
N ASP A 67 33.80 22.31 -3.86
CA ASP A 67 33.59 21.64 -2.58
C ASP A 67 34.51 22.26 -1.51
N PHE A 68 33.92 22.77 -0.44
CA PHE A 68 34.62 23.33 0.73
C PHE A 68 34.66 22.34 1.91
N GLY A 69 34.33 21.07 1.66
CA GLY A 69 34.45 20.00 2.63
C GLY A 69 35.88 19.89 3.16
N VAL A 70 36.00 19.70 4.48
CA VAL A 70 37.27 19.46 5.15
C VAL A 70 37.34 17.98 5.49
N ILE A 71 38.45 17.33 5.15
CA ILE A 71 38.69 15.94 5.55
C ILE A 71 38.74 15.90 7.07
N ILE A 72 37.82 15.17 7.70
CA ILE A 72 37.83 14.99 9.15
C ILE A 72 38.87 13.91 9.48
N PRO A 73 39.96 14.24 10.19
CA PRO A 73 40.92 13.24 10.60
C PRO A 73 40.28 12.28 11.62
N PRO A 74 40.66 10.99 11.61
CA PRO A 74 40.22 10.05 12.63
C PRO A 74 40.54 10.57 14.03
N GLN A 75 39.51 10.73 14.86
CA GLN A 75 39.71 11.10 16.26
C GLN A 75 39.97 9.83 17.08
N PRO A 76 40.87 9.88 18.09
CA PRO A 76 41.04 8.76 19.00
C PRO A 76 39.72 8.45 19.70
N ALA A 77 39.50 7.17 20.03
CA ALA A 77 38.33 6.75 20.79
C ALA A 77 38.19 7.62 22.04
N GLY A 78 37.02 8.24 22.21
CA GLY A 78 36.74 9.13 23.34
C GLY A 78 36.81 8.40 24.68
N ARG A 79 36.64 9.15 25.76
CA ARG A 79 36.54 8.56 27.11
C ARG A 79 35.42 7.53 27.12
N ARG A 80 35.65 6.41 27.84
CA ARG A 80 34.59 5.42 28.12
C ARG A 80 33.36 6.16 28.65
N ASN A 81 32.21 5.91 28.03
CA ASN A 81 30.96 6.57 28.38
C ASN A 81 30.64 6.34 29.89
N PRO A 82 30.64 7.40 30.73
CA PRO A 82 30.41 7.29 32.16
C PRO A 82 28.95 6.98 32.52
N PHE A 83 28.04 7.04 31.54
CA PHE A 83 26.64 6.66 31.66
C PHE A 83 26.37 5.23 31.18
N LEU A 84 27.41 4.43 30.89
CA LEU A 84 27.23 3.00 30.64
C LEU A 84 26.58 2.36 31.87
N PRO A 85 25.45 1.65 31.74
CA PRO A 85 24.80 0.99 32.86
C PRO A 85 25.80 0.10 33.61
N THR A 86 26.03 0.42 34.89
CA THR A 86 26.86 -0.40 35.78
C THR A 86 26.03 -1.57 36.29
N GLY A 87 25.87 -2.60 35.45
CA GLY A 87 25.30 -3.87 35.91
C GLY A 87 24.35 -4.52 34.91
N THR A 88 24.91 -5.31 34.01
CA THR A 88 24.34 -6.63 33.65
C THR A 88 25.47 -7.46 33.04
N ALA A 89 26.34 -7.98 33.89
CA ALA A 89 27.15 -9.14 33.55
C ALA A 89 26.76 -10.22 34.57
N ASN A 90 26.29 -11.34 34.02
CA ASN A 90 25.77 -12.51 34.71
C ASN A 90 26.72 -13.03 35.81
#